data_AF-A0A162B4S5-F1
#
_entry.id   AF-A0A162B4S5-F1
#
_cell.length_a   1.000
_cell.length_b   1.000
_cell.length_c   1.000
_cell.angle_alpha   90.00
_cell.angle_beta   90.00
_cell.angle_gamma   90.00
#
_symmetry.space_group_name_H-M   'P 1'
#
loop_
_entity.id
_entity.type
_entity.pdbx_description
1 polymer ?
#
loop_
_entity_poly.entity_id
_entity_poly.type
_entity_poly.pdbx_seq_one_letter_code
_entity_poly.pdbx_strand_id
1 'polypeptide(L)'
;MEEELERELGKRGLSYSNQADKGRCLFSTRDFSPGEVIISQEPYVSVPNRTSGDSRCDWCFSSSNLKRCSSCQVVWYCGSICQKSDWKLHQLECQALSRLDKNRLKSLTPSIRLMVKLFIRKKLQSEKIIPATYMDNYKLVEALVSHMSKVDEKQLLLYAQMANLVNVILQWPDISIKEIAENFAKLAANAHTICDSELRPLGTGLYPVISIINHSCLPNSVLVFEGKMAVVRAVQPVPRGSEVLISYIETAGSTITRQKTLKEQYYFTCTCPRCSNLGQSNDIKESSILEGYRCKDAKCNGFLLRDSDNKGFICQQCGLVREREELKIVLGEVKSTTEKASMIYSSGNRAEASALYKMIEKLQLNLCHPFSLDLMRTRETILKISMELQDWEEALAYCKLTIPVYERVYPEHHPLLGLQYYTCGKLEWLLGNTEDAIKSLTKAVKILRNTHGKNSPFTKELLSKLEEAQAEASYKLSSVGY
;
A
#
# COMPACT_ATOMS: atom_id res chain seq x y z
N MET A 1 26.26 6.30 19.09
CA MET A 1 25.24 5.65 18.24
C MET A 1 24.02 6.53 17.98
N GLU A 2 23.30 7.04 18.98
CA GLU A 2 22.25 8.06 18.73
C GLU A 2 22.84 9.33 18.10
N GLU A 3 23.92 9.86 18.67
CA GLU A 3 24.72 10.96 18.08
C GLU A 3 25.23 10.66 16.66
N GLU A 4 25.44 9.38 16.33
CA GLU A 4 25.96 8.96 15.03
C GLU A 4 24.84 8.85 13.99
N LEU A 5 23.66 8.39 14.40
CA LEU A 5 22.46 8.47 13.57
C LEU A 5 22.10 9.94 13.29
N GLU A 6 22.15 10.81 14.31
CA GLU A 6 21.93 12.25 14.15
C GLU A 6 22.91 12.86 13.16
N ARG A 7 24.21 12.55 13.26
CA ARG A 7 25.23 13.03 12.31
C ARG A 7 24.92 12.62 10.88
N GLU A 8 24.45 11.39 10.67
CA GLU A 8 24.20 10.84 9.34
C GLU A 8 22.88 11.32 8.74
N LEU A 9 21.88 11.58 9.57
CA LEU A 9 20.70 12.35 9.20
C LEU A 9 21.08 13.80 8.87
N GLY A 10 21.97 14.41 9.65
CA GLY A 10 22.47 15.78 9.44
C GLY A 10 23.11 15.96 8.06
N LYS A 11 23.93 14.99 7.61
CA LYS A 11 24.50 14.97 6.25
C LYS A 11 23.43 14.96 5.13
N ARG A 12 22.23 14.48 5.44
CA ARG A 12 21.09 14.42 4.51
C ARG A 12 20.17 15.64 4.61
N GLY A 13 20.46 16.59 5.50
CA GLY A 13 19.58 17.71 5.78
C GLY A 13 18.39 17.31 6.65
N LEU A 14 18.61 16.40 7.60
CA LEU A 14 17.58 15.87 8.49
C LEU A 14 18.04 15.92 9.94
N SER A 15 17.07 15.99 10.84
CA SER A 15 17.23 15.82 12.28
C SER A 15 16.03 15.04 12.82
N TYR A 16 16.11 14.48 14.01
CA TYR A 16 14.92 13.95 14.68
C TYR A 16 14.86 14.49 16.10
N SER A 17 13.65 14.57 16.65
CA SER A 17 13.42 14.92 18.05
C SER A 17 12.22 14.15 18.58
N ASN A 18 12.09 14.09 19.91
CA ASN A 18 10.97 13.42 20.56
C ASN A 18 9.92 14.45 20.98
N GLN A 19 8.69 14.33 20.48
CA GLN A 19 7.54 15.13 20.90
C GLN A 19 6.67 14.32 21.87
N ALA A 20 6.13 14.99 22.88
CA ALA A 20 5.38 14.34 23.96
C ALA A 20 4.15 13.54 23.48
N ASP A 21 3.50 14.01 22.41
CA ASP A 21 2.27 13.47 21.84
C ASP A 21 2.49 12.53 20.64
N LYS A 22 3.60 12.71 19.90
CA LYS A 22 3.90 11.95 18.67
C LYS A 22 5.06 10.97 18.79
N GLY A 23 5.83 11.01 19.87
CA GLY A 23 7.08 10.26 19.97
C GLY A 23 8.16 10.85 19.06
N ARG A 24 8.99 9.99 18.45
CA ARG A 24 10.07 10.44 17.56
C ARG A 24 9.49 11.02 16.28
N CYS A 25 9.98 12.18 15.88
CA CYS A 25 9.58 12.88 14.67
C CYS A 25 10.82 13.24 13.84
N LEU A 26 10.75 13.08 12.52
CA LEU A 26 11.82 13.46 11.59
C LEU A 26 11.56 14.87 11.02
N PHE A 27 12.56 15.76 11.08
CA PHE A 27 12.47 17.15 10.62
C PHE A 27 13.51 17.46 9.54
N SER A 28 13.14 18.31 8.60
CA SER A 28 14.07 18.89 7.63
C SER A 28 14.96 19.97 8.26
N THR A 29 16.25 19.97 7.94
CA THR A 29 17.19 21.04 8.32
C THR A 29 17.56 21.94 7.14
N ARG A 30 16.99 21.66 5.98
CA ARG A 30 17.06 22.44 4.73
C ARG A 30 15.73 22.32 3.98
N ASP A 31 15.59 23.09 2.91
CA ASP A 31 14.45 22.95 1.99
C ASP A 31 14.63 21.72 1.10
N PHE A 32 13.52 21.01 0.82
CA PHE A 32 13.45 19.97 -0.22
C PHE A 32 12.43 20.37 -1.29
N SER A 33 12.81 20.14 -2.55
CA SER A 33 11.94 20.37 -3.71
C SER A 33 11.09 19.13 -4.05
N PRO A 34 9.92 19.29 -4.68
CA PRO A 34 9.13 18.16 -5.17
C PRO A 34 9.95 17.20 -6.04
N GLY A 35 9.89 15.90 -5.73
CA GLY A 35 10.60 14.80 -6.38
C GLY A 35 11.97 14.48 -5.79
N GLU A 36 12.50 15.34 -4.92
CA GLU A 36 13.79 15.14 -4.27
C GLU A 36 13.75 13.97 -3.28
N VAL A 37 14.84 13.19 -3.23
CA VAL A 37 15.00 12.11 -2.23
C VAL A 37 15.33 12.74 -0.88
N ILE A 38 14.46 12.50 0.10
CA ILE A 38 14.66 12.92 1.48
C ILE A 38 15.57 11.91 2.20
N ILE A 39 15.20 10.63 2.13
CA ILE A 39 15.96 9.54 2.74
C ILE A 39 15.67 8.23 2.01
N SER A 40 16.64 7.32 2.01
CA SER A 40 16.47 5.95 1.52
C SER A 40 17.13 4.95 2.47
N GLN A 41 16.58 3.73 2.51
CA GLN A 41 17.07 2.66 3.37
C GLN A 41 16.82 1.28 2.73
N GLU A 42 17.84 0.41 2.74
CA GLU A 42 17.64 -1.03 2.50
C GLU A 42 16.90 -1.67 3.69
N PRO A 43 16.11 -2.73 3.49
CA PRO A 43 15.42 -3.37 4.60
C PRO A 43 16.43 -4.03 5.54
N TYR A 44 16.23 -3.87 6.84
CA TYR A 44 16.97 -4.63 7.84
C TYR A 44 16.68 -6.12 7.64
N VAL A 45 15.41 -6.48 7.49
CA VAL A 45 14.97 -7.81 7.06
C VAL A 45 13.78 -7.68 6.12
N SER A 46 13.67 -8.61 5.17
CA SER A 46 12.57 -8.66 4.23
C SER A 46 12.24 -10.09 3.80
N VAL A 47 10.99 -10.32 3.40
CA VAL A 47 10.52 -11.58 2.81
C VAL A 47 9.58 -11.28 1.64
N PRO A 48 9.65 -12.05 0.53
CA PRO A 48 8.68 -11.91 -0.54
C PRO A 48 7.31 -12.44 -0.11
N ASN A 49 6.25 -11.88 -0.69
CA ASN A 49 4.91 -12.43 -0.59
C ASN A 49 4.84 -13.76 -1.35
N ARG A 50 4.04 -14.70 -0.83
CA ARG A 50 3.77 -15.97 -1.47
C ARG A 50 2.27 -16.11 -1.67
N THR A 51 1.80 -15.70 -2.84
CA THR A 51 0.44 -16.01 -3.28
C THR A 51 0.44 -17.33 -4.03
N SER A 52 -0.67 -18.07 -4.01
CA SER A 52 -0.83 -19.33 -4.72
C SER A 52 -0.44 -19.17 -6.20
N GLY A 53 0.65 -19.82 -6.61
CA GLY A 53 1.15 -19.79 -7.99
C GLY A 53 2.19 -18.72 -8.34
N ASP A 54 2.50 -17.76 -7.45
CA ASP A 54 3.53 -16.74 -7.69
C ASP A 54 4.68 -16.89 -6.68
N SER A 55 5.79 -17.46 -7.14
CA SER A 55 7.04 -17.53 -6.37
C SER A 55 7.92 -16.34 -6.77
N ARG A 56 8.73 -15.85 -5.83
CA ARG A 56 9.64 -14.73 -6.06
C ARG A 56 11.01 -15.01 -5.48
N CYS A 57 12.03 -14.39 -6.05
CA CYS A 57 13.38 -14.45 -5.51
C CYS A 57 13.40 -13.83 -4.10
N ASP A 58 13.88 -14.56 -3.10
CA ASP A 58 13.95 -14.10 -1.71
C ASP A 58 14.95 -12.94 -1.52
N TRP A 59 15.82 -12.66 -2.50
CA TRP A 59 16.77 -11.54 -2.44
C TRP A 59 16.29 -10.28 -3.18
N CYS A 60 15.81 -10.40 -4.43
CA CYS A 60 15.49 -9.26 -5.31
C CYS A 60 14.01 -9.17 -5.72
N PHE A 61 13.18 -10.13 -5.31
CA PHE A 61 11.72 -10.17 -5.51
C PHE A 61 11.24 -10.33 -6.96
N SER A 62 12.17 -10.55 -7.91
CA SER A 62 11.85 -10.94 -9.29
C SER A 62 11.10 -12.28 -9.32
N SER A 63 10.13 -12.42 -10.23
CA SER A 63 9.39 -13.66 -10.51
C SER A 63 10.01 -14.51 -11.63
N SER A 64 11.11 -14.06 -12.25
CA SER A 64 11.72 -14.71 -13.42
C SER A 64 12.87 -15.64 -13.06
N ASN A 65 13.03 -16.72 -13.82
CA ASN A 65 14.18 -17.66 -13.77
C ASN A 65 14.45 -18.26 -12.38
N LEU A 66 13.39 -18.60 -11.65
CA LEU A 66 13.51 -19.02 -10.25
C LEU A 66 13.98 -20.47 -10.08
N LYS A 67 14.92 -20.66 -9.17
CA LYS A 67 15.43 -21.95 -8.71
C LYS A 67 15.21 -22.08 -7.21
N ARG A 68 14.59 -23.18 -6.81
CA ARG A 68 14.33 -23.49 -5.39
C ARG A 68 15.60 -24.02 -4.72
N CYS A 69 15.86 -23.58 -3.50
CA CYS A 69 16.95 -24.12 -2.69
C CYS A 69 16.70 -25.62 -2.44
N SER A 70 17.65 -26.46 -2.84
CA SER A 70 17.51 -27.92 -2.78
C SER A 70 17.54 -28.47 -1.34
N SER A 71 18.11 -27.73 -0.40
CA SER A 71 18.22 -28.17 0.99
C SER A 71 16.94 -27.87 1.79
N CYS A 72 16.52 -26.61 1.90
CA CYS A 72 15.31 -26.27 2.65
C CYS A 72 14.01 -26.45 1.87
N GLN A 73 14.04 -26.42 0.54
CA GLN A 73 12.86 -26.45 -0.35
C GLN A 73 11.85 -25.32 -0.08
N VAL A 74 12.24 -24.29 0.68
CA VAL A 74 11.40 -23.12 0.98
C VAL A 74 11.78 -21.97 0.07
N VAL A 75 13.05 -21.57 0.05
CA VAL A 75 13.54 -20.32 -0.55
C VAL A 75 13.79 -20.43 -2.05
N TRP A 76 13.59 -19.33 -2.80
CA TRP A 76 13.82 -19.26 -4.24
C TRP A 76 14.80 -18.15 -4.63
N TYR A 77 15.58 -18.38 -5.68
CA TYR A 77 16.49 -17.38 -6.25
C TYR A 77 16.41 -17.34 -7.77
N CYS A 78 16.49 -16.15 -8.38
CA CYS A 78 16.56 -16.01 -9.85
C CYS A 78 17.94 -16.40 -10.42
N GLY A 79 18.95 -16.58 -9.57
CA GLY A 79 20.30 -16.93 -9.98
C GLY A 79 21.32 -16.95 -8.84
N SER A 80 22.55 -17.33 -9.17
CA SER A 80 23.64 -17.51 -8.20
C SER A 80 24.06 -16.20 -7.52
N ILE A 81 23.94 -15.06 -8.19
CA ILE A 81 24.24 -13.73 -7.62
C ILE A 81 23.32 -13.44 -6.42
N CYS A 82 22.02 -13.64 -6.59
CA CYS A 82 21.03 -13.43 -5.53
C CYS A 82 21.23 -14.44 -4.39
N GLN A 83 21.49 -15.71 -4.70
CA GLN A 83 21.76 -16.73 -3.70
C GLN A 83 23.01 -16.40 -2.87
N LYS A 84 24.11 -15.99 -3.51
CA LYS A 84 25.35 -15.59 -2.83
C LYS A 84 25.14 -14.36 -1.94
N SER A 85 24.30 -13.41 -2.38
CA SER A 85 24.02 -12.18 -1.64
C SER A 85 23.21 -12.44 -0.35
N ASP A 86 22.26 -13.39 -0.38
CA ASP A 86 21.50 -13.78 0.82
C ASP A 86 22.24 -14.83 1.67
N TRP A 87 23.31 -15.46 1.16
CA TRP A 87 23.88 -16.70 1.72
C TRP A 87 24.24 -16.61 3.21
N LYS A 88 24.82 -15.49 3.68
CA LYS A 88 25.18 -15.35 5.10
C LYS A 88 23.97 -15.49 6.04
N LEU A 89 22.81 -14.95 5.66
CA LEU A 89 21.56 -15.16 6.39
C LEU A 89 20.93 -16.50 6.05
N HIS A 90 20.80 -16.79 4.76
CA HIS A 90 20.11 -17.97 4.27
C HIS A 90 20.76 -19.27 4.74
N GLN A 91 22.08 -19.33 4.94
CA GLN A 91 22.73 -20.55 5.44
C GLN A 91 22.14 -20.99 6.79
N LEU A 92 22.00 -20.06 7.73
CA LEU A 92 21.41 -20.32 9.04
C LEU A 92 19.90 -20.57 8.94
N GLU A 93 19.20 -19.79 8.10
CA GLU A 93 17.76 -19.98 7.87
C GLU A 93 17.49 -21.35 7.23
N CYS A 94 18.28 -21.74 6.24
CA CYS A 94 18.18 -23.00 5.51
C CYS A 94 18.36 -24.17 6.45
N GLN A 95 19.38 -24.12 7.33
CA GLN A 95 19.62 -25.15 8.34
C GLN A 95 18.45 -25.27 9.33
N ALA A 96 17.86 -24.16 9.74
CA ALA A 96 16.68 -24.17 10.62
C ALA A 96 15.45 -24.74 9.90
N LEU A 97 15.21 -24.32 8.65
CA LEU A 97 14.04 -24.72 7.86
C LEU A 97 14.12 -26.17 7.37
N SER A 98 15.30 -26.67 7.01
CA SER A 98 15.48 -28.03 6.48
C SER A 98 15.20 -29.13 7.50
N ARG A 99 15.16 -28.78 8.80
CA ARG A 99 14.84 -29.70 9.90
C ARG A 99 13.33 -29.84 10.14
N LEU A 100 12.52 -28.97 9.54
CA LEU A 100 11.08 -28.94 9.78
C LEU A 100 10.36 -30.05 9.00
N ASP A 101 9.39 -30.69 9.66
CA ASP A 101 8.47 -31.59 8.98
C ASP A 101 7.49 -30.84 8.06
N LYS A 102 6.79 -31.60 7.21
CA LYS A 102 5.85 -31.05 6.22
C LYS A 102 4.71 -30.25 6.85
N ASN A 103 4.25 -30.57 8.05
CA ASN A 103 3.15 -29.86 8.71
C ASN A 103 3.62 -28.51 9.25
N ARG A 104 4.82 -28.45 9.83
CA ARG A 104 5.43 -27.19 10.26
C ARG A 104 5.74 -26.27 9.09
N LEU A 105 6.19 -26.82 7.96
CA LEU A 105 6.41 -26.04 6.73
C LEU A 105 5.12 -25.37 6.23
N LYS A 106 3.95 -26.03 6.34
CA LYS A 106 2.65 -25.44 6.00
C LYS A 106 2.25 -24.27 6.92
N SER A 107 2.79 -24.24 8.14
CA SER A 107 2.52 -23.18 9.12
C SER A 107 3.45 -21.97 8.96
N LEU A 108 4.41 -22.01 8.02
CA LEU A 108 5.33 -20.90 7.78
C LEU A 108 4.64 -19.76 7.03
N THR A 109 4.23 -18.74 7.78
CA THR A 109 3.77 -17.47 7.23
C THR A 109 4.95 -16.55 6.89
N PRO A 110 4.77 -15.54 6.01
CA PRO A 110 5.76 -14.50 5.79
C PRO A 110 6.22 -13.83 7.10
N SER A 111 5.30 -13.55 8.03
CA SER A 111 5.62 -12.95 9.33
C SER A 111 6.55 -13.81 10.17
N ILE A 112 6.35 -15.14 10.19
CA ILE A 112 7.22 -16.08 10.92
C ILE A 112 8.61 -16.12 10.28
N ARG A 113 8.69 -16.16 8.94
CA ARG A 113 9.99 -16.12 8.25
C ARG A 113 10.72 -14.79 8.45
N LEU A 114 10.00 -13.67 8.46
CA LEU A 114 10.57 -12.35 8.73
C LEU A 114 11.18 -12.30 10.14
N MET A 115 10.49 -12.88 11.13
CA MET A 115 10.99 -13.00 12.50
C MET A 115 12.23 -13.90 12.61
N VAL A 116 12.22 -15.06 11.95
CA VAL A 116 13.40 -15.95 11.89
C VAL A 116 14.61 -15.21 11.29
N LYS A 117 14.42 -14.52 10.16
CA LYS A 117 15.48 -13.69 9.55
C LYS A 117 15.94 -12.57 10.48
N LEU A 118 15.04 -11.98 11.29
CA LEU A 118 15.38 -10.91 12.24
C LEU A 118 16.39 -11.40 13.30
N PHE A 119 16.10 -12.52 13.95
CA PHE A 119 17.00 -13.11 14.96
C PHE A 119 18.31 -13.63 14.36
N ILE A 120 18.26 -14.19 13.14
CA ILE A 120 19.48 -14.55 12.41
C ILE A 120 20.36 -13.34 12.15
N ARG A 121 19.79 -12.24 11.65
CA ARG A 121 20.55 -11.03 11.40
C ARG A 121 21.13 -10.44 12.69
N LYS A 122 20.33 -10.42 13.77
CA LYS A 122 20.77 -9.99 15.11
C LYS A 122 22.02 -10.77 15.55
N LYS A 123 21.99 -12.10 15.47
CA LYS A 123 23.11 -12.98 15.84
C LYS A 123 24.36 -12.70 14.98
N LEU A 124 24.18 -12.59 13.66
CA LEU A 124 25.30 -12.32 12.75
C LEU A 124 25.96 -10.96 13.01
N GLN A 125 25.19 -9.93 13.39
CA GLN A 125 25.73 -8.64 13.78
C GLN A 125 26.43 -8.70 15.15
N SER A 126 25.84 -9.37 16.15
CA SER A 126 26.48 -9.50 17.48
C SER A 126 27.80 -10.27 17.42
N GLU A 127 27.89 -11.28 16.55
CA GLU A 127 29.09 -12.07 16.30
C GLU A 127 30.07 -11.40 15.30
N LYS A 128 29.73 -10.20 14.80
CA LYS A 128 30.54 -9.42 13.84
C LYS A 128 30.81 -10.14 12.50
N ILE A 129 29.95 -11.08 12.11
CA ILE A 129 30.03 -11.81 10.83
C ILE A 129 29.52 -10.95 9.66
N ILE A 130 28.57 -10.07 9.95
CA ILE A 130 28.10 -9.01 9.04
C ILE A 130 28.30 -7.64 9.69
N PRO A 131 28.55 -6.60 8.90
CA PRO A 131 28.73 -5.26 9.44
C PRO A 131 27.42 -4.74 10.05
N ALA A 132 27.56 -3.92 11.09
CA ALA A 132 26.51 -3.04 11.58
C ALA A 132 26.90 -1.61 11.19
N THR A 133 25.94 -0.82 10.74
CA THR A 133 26.11 0.61 10.44
C THR A 133 25.14 1.45 11.28
N TYR A 134 25.33 2.76 11.28
CA TYR A 134 24.45 3.70 11.98
C TYR A 134 23.00 3.69 11.46
N MET A 135 22.75 3.26 10.21
CA MET A 135 21.41 3.07 9.63
C MET A 135 20.98 1.59 9.52
N ASP A 136 21.85 0.66 9.92
CA ASP A 136 21.64 -0.79 9.79
C ASP A 136 22.24 -1.53 11.00
N ASN A 137 21.52 -1.51 12.11
CA ASN A 137 21.89 -2.23 13.32
C ASN A 137 20.65 -2.62 14.13
N TYR A 138 20.78 -3.66 14.96
CA TYR A 138 19.67 -4.16 15.77
C TYR A 138 19.16 -3.16 16.81
N LYS A 139 19.97 -2.21 17.31
CA LYS A 139 19.49 -1.22 18.29
C LYS A 139 18.39 -0.32 17.73
N LEU A 140 18.41 -0.06 16.42
CA LEU A 140 17.32 0.66 15.76
C LEU A 140 16.01 -0.14 15.80
N VAL A 141 16.08 -1.47 15.70
CA VAL A 141 14.94 -2.38 15.86
C VAL A 141 14.48 -2.43 17.33
N GLU A 142 15.43 -2.42 18.27
CA GLU A 142 15.12 -2.36 19.71
C GLU A 142 14.33 -1.09 20.06
N ALA A 143 14.66 0.04 19.43
CA ALA A 143 14.01 1.32 19.62
C ALA A 143 12.64 1.47 18.90
N LEU A 144 12.19 0.48 18.12
CA LEU A 144 10.87 0.54 17.48
C LEU A 144 9.74 0.42 18.50
N VAL A 145 8.65 1.15 18.26
CA VAL A 145 7.48 1.14 19.13
C VAL A 145 6.71 -0.16 18.92
N SER A 146 6.44 -0.88 20.01
CA SER A 146 5.70 -2.15 19.97
C SER A 146 4.22 -2.00 20.30
N HIS A 147 3.82 -0.90 20.96
CA HIS A 147 2.47 -0.70 21.51
C HIS A 147 1.94 -1.89 22.34
N MET A 148 2.80 -2.72 22.91
CA MET A 148 2.43 -3.96 23.61
C MET A 148 1.34 -3.78 24.68
N SER A 149 1.34 -2.63 25.38
CA SER A 149 0.34 -2.32 26.41
C SER A 149 -1.06 -2.06 25.87
N LYS A 150 -1.21 -1.84 24.56
CA LYS A 150 -2.48 -1.58 23.88
C LYS A 150 -2.96 -2.76 23.02
N VAL A 151 -2.17 -3.83 22.94
CA VAL A 151 -2.52 -5.05 22.19
C VAL A 151 -3.57 -5.82 22.97
N ASP A 152 -4.64 -6.23 22.30
CA ASP A 152 -5.69 -7.05 22.92
C ASP A 152 -5.23 -8.49 23.23
N GLU A 153 -5.95 -9.17 24.11
CA GLU A 153 -5.61 -10.52 24.57
C GLU A 153 -5.54 -11.56 23.44
N LYS A 154 -6.43 -11.45 22.43
CA LYS A 154 -6.46 -12.39 21.31
C LYS A 154 -5.22 -12.22 20.43
N GLN A 155 -4.82 -10.98 20.18
CA GLN A 155 -3.63 -10.66 19.41
C GLN A 155 -2.34 -11.01 20.17
N LEU A 156 -2.31 -10.82 21.49
CA LEU A 156 -1.21 -11.28 22.36
C LEU A 156 -1.06 -12.81 22.32
N LEU A 157 -2.17 -13.56 22.40
CA LEU A 157 -2.14 -15.02 22.29
C LEU A 157 -1.59 -15.47 20.93
N LEU A 158 -2.00 -14.81 19.84
CA LEU A 158 -1.47 -15.07 18.51
C LEU A 158 0.05 -14.82 18.45
N TYR A 159 0.55 -13.71 19.00
CA TYR A 159 1.99 -13.45 19.07
C TYR A 159 2.74 -14.50 19.88
N ALA A 160 2.19 -14.96 21.01
CA ALA A 160 2.80 -16.03 21.80
C ALA A 160 2.88 -17.36 21.03
N GLN A 161 1.82 -17.73 20.30
CA GLN A 161 1.81 -18.93 19.45
C GLN A 161 2.85 -18.85 18.34
N MET A 162 2.92 -17.71 17.65
CA MET A 162 3.91 -17.46 16.60
C MET A 162 5.34 -17.46 17.18
N ALA A 163 5.53 -16.86 18.36
CA ALA A 163 6.80 -16.82 19.06
C ALA A 163 7.29 -18.22 19.43
N ASN A 164 6.39 -19.09 19.91
CA ASN A 164 6.72 -20.49 20.18
C ASN A 164 7.17 -21.21 18.90
N LEU A 165 6.50 -21.00 17.76
CA LEU A 165 6.92 -21.61 16.50
C LEU A 165 8.31 -21.10 16.06
N VAL A 166 8.58 -19.81 16.16
CA VAL A 166 9.91 -19.23 15.86
C VAL A 166 10.97 -19.84 16.78
N ASN A 167 10.70 -19.97 18.08
CA ASN A 167 11.61 -20.60 19.03
C ASN A 167 11.93 -22.04 18.65
N VAL A 168 10.92 -22.81 18.24
CA VAL A 168 11.04 -24.18 17.76
C VAL A 168 11.82 -24.29 16.44
N ILE A 169 11.73 -23.29 15.57
CA ILE A 169 12.49 -23.23 14.31
C ILE A 169 13.97 -22.95 14.59
N LEU A 170 14.26 -21.97 15.43
CA LEU A 170 15.65 -21.55 15.71
C LEU A 170 16.38 -22.53 16.64
N GLN A 171 15.70 -23.03 17.68
CA GLN A 171 16.27 -23.92 18.71
C GLN A 171 17.53 -23.34 19.38
N TRP A 172 17.55 -22.04 19.63
CA TRP A 172 18.67 -21.37 20.29
C TRP A 172 18.39 -21.19 21.79
N PRO A 173 19.34 -21.51 22.68
CA PRO A 173 19.12 -21.51 24.12
C PRO A 173 18.87 -20.13 24.72
N ASP A 174 19.42 -19.07 24.11
CA ASP A 174 19.43 -17.72 24.68
C ASP A 174 18.29 -16.81 24.19
N ILE A 175 17.29 -17.34 23.47
CA ILE A 175 16.15 -16.54 22.98
C ILE A 175 14.95 -16.69 23.90
N SER A 176 14.44 -15.57 24.38
CA SER A 176 13.19 -15.50 25.15
C SER A 176 11.96 -15.45 24.24
N ILE A 177 10.94 -16.28 24.53
CA ILE A 177 9.64 -16.21 23.85
C ILE A 177 9.00 -14.82 24.00
N LYS A 178 9.20 -14.17 25.15
CA LYS A 178 8.70 -12.81 25.40
C LYS A 178 9.35 -11.81 24.44
N GLU A 179 10.65 -11.92 24.21
CA GLU A 179 11.36 -11.06 23.27
C GLU A 179 10.86 -11.27 21.83
N ILE A 180 10.61 -12.51 21.42
CA ILE A 180 10.05 -12.80 20.10
C ILE A 180 8.64 -12.18 19.96
N ALA A 181 7.78 -12.34 20.97
CA ALA A 181 6.43 -11.78 20.97
C ALA A 181 6.44 -10.23 20.91
N GLU A 182 7.31 -9.58 21.67
CA GLU A 182 7.51 -8.13 21.61
C GLU A 182 7.98 -7.67 20.22
N ASN A 183 8.88 -8.43 19.57
CA ASN A 183 9.28 -8.14 18.20
C ASN A 183 8.13 -8.34 17.20
N PHE A 184 7.18 -9.25 17.43
CA PHE A 184 6.02 -9.38 16.55
C PHE A 184 5.13 -8.14 16.60
N ALA A 185 4.94 -7.58 17.80
CA ALA A 185 4.21 -6.33 17.95
C ALA A 185 4.95 -5.15 17.26
N LYS A 186 6.29 -5.10 17.34
CA LYS A 186 7.10 -4.14 16.57
C LYS A 186 6.94 -4.32 15.06
N LEU A 187 6.99 -5.56 14.55
CA LEU A 187 6.77 -5.82 13.12
C LEU A 187 5.37 -5.39 12.68
N ALA A 188 4.34 -5.64 13.48
CA ALA A 188 2.97 -5.25 13.16
C ALA A 188 2.80 -3.72 13.04
N ALA A 189 3.50 -2.95 13.87
CA ALA A 189 3.41 -1.49 13.86
C ALA A 189 4.38 -0.79 12.88
N ASN A 190 5.48 -1.44 12.47
CA ASN A 190 6.59 -0.76 11.78
C ASN A 190 7.04 -1.43 10.47
N ALA A 191 6.60 -2.64 10.16
CA ALA A 191 6.93 -3.27 8.89
C ALA A 191 6.12 -2.64 7.75
N HIS A 192 6.75 -2.53 6.58
CA HIS A 192 6.12 -1.98 5.39
C HIS A 192 5.89 -3.08 4.35
N THR A 193 4.77 -3.00 3.66
CA THR A 193 4.55 -3.75 2.43
C THR A 193 5.43 -3.15 1.34
N ILE A 194 6.37 -3.94 0.83
CA ILE A 194 7.23 -3.59 -0.29
C ILE A 194 6.39 -3.76 -1.55
N CYS A 195 6.34 -2.74 -2.39
CA CYS A 195 5.59 -2.75 -3.63
C CYS A 195 6.48 -2.55 -4.86
N ASP A 196 5.97 -2.90 -6.04
CA ASP A 196 6.59 -2.48 -7.30
C ASP A 196 6.25 -1.02 -7.65
N SER A 197 6.70 -0.57 -8.82
CA SER A 197 6.45 0.78 -9.32
C SER A 197 4.99 1.06 -9.69
N GLU A 198 4.14 0.03 -9.78
CA GLU A 198 2.68 0.16 -9.94
C GLU A 198 1.97 -0.05 -8.59
N LEU A 199 2.70 0.03 -7.47
CA LEU A 199 2.22 -0.15 -6.10
C LEU A 199 1.61 -1.52 -5.80
N ARG A 200 1.93 -2.56 -6.60
CA ARG A 200 1.49 -3.92 -6.34
C ARG A 200 2.38 -4.58 -5.27
N PRO A 201 1.81 -5.28 -4.29
CA PRO A 201 2.55 -5.81 -3.15
C PRO A 201 3.47 -6.98 -3.55
N LEU A 202 4.78 -6.82 -3.31
CA LEU A 202 5.83 -7.81 -3.59
C LEU A 202 6.27 -8.58 -2.36
N GLY A 203 6.22 -7.97 -1.18
CA GLY A 203 6.74 -8.55 0.05
C GLY A 203 6.54 -7.67 1.27
N THR A 204 7.18 -8.05 2.37
CA THR A 204 7.19 -7.28 3.62
C THR A 204 8.63 -7.03 4.04
N GLY A 205 8.94 -5.82 4.49
CA GLY A 205 10.26 -5.45 4.98
C GLY A 205 10.22 -4.53 6.20
N LEU A 206 11.26 -4.59 7.02
CA LEU A 206 11.45 -3.72 8.18
C LEU A 206 12.52 -2.66 7.87
N TYR A 207 12.18 -1.39 8.08
CA TYR A 207 13.03 -0.24 7.72
C TYR A 207 13.17 0.70 8.93
N PRO A 208 14.03 0.39 9.91
CA PRO A 208 13.99 1.05 11.22
C PRO A 208 14.14 2.57 11.22
N VAL A 209 14.84 3.15 10.23
CA VAL A 209 15.03 4.59 10.13
C VAL A 209 13.84 5.25 9.42
N ILE A 210 13.27 4.58 8.41
CA ILE A 210 12.03 5.04 7.76
C ILE A 210 10.86 5.01 8.75
N SER A 211 10.82 4.05 9.68
CA SER A 211 9.80 3.97 10.73
C SER A 211 9.83 5.11 11.76
N ILE A 212 10.77 6.06 11.66
CA ILE A 212 10.77 7.32 12.45
C ILE A 212 9.77 8.33 11.86
N ILE A 213 9.45 8.21 10.57
CA ILE A 213 8.64 9.20 9.85
C ILE A 213 7.18 9.04 10.22
N ASN A 214 6.57 10.11 10.75
CA ASN A 214 5.19 10.09 11.23
C ASN A 214 4.14 10.15 10.12
N HIS A 215 2.91 9.87 10.53
CA HIS A 215 1.74 9.87 9.66
C HIS A 215 1.10 11.24 9.46
N SER A 216 0.64 11.52 8.24
CA SER A 216 -0.41 12.49 7.96
C SER A 216 -1.36 11.97 6.87
N CYS A 217 -2.66 12.24 6.99
CA CYS A 217 -3.63 11.98 5.91
C CYS A 217 -3.51 12.99 4.74
N LEU A 218 -2.67 14.03 4.91
CA LEU A 218 -2.23 14.96 3.88
C LEU A 218 -0.69 15.09 3.99
N PRO A 219 0.06 14.08 3.53
CA PRO A 219 1.50 14.03 3.71
C PRO A 219 2.23 14.93 2.71
N ASN A 220 3.40 15.45 3.12
CA ASN A 220 4.30 16.22 2.26
C ASN A 220 5.30 15.33 1.51
N SER A 221 5.36 14.04 1.86
CA SER A 221 6.27 13.06 1.30
C SER A 221 5.56 11.73 0.99
N VAL A 222 6.16 10.94 0.09
CA VAL A 222 5.67 9.61 -0.28
C VAL A 222 6.77 8.57 -0.07
N LEU A 223 6.38 7.39 0.41
CA LEU A 223 7.24 6.20 0.47
C LEU A 223 6.97 5.34 -0.78
N VAL A 224 7.99 5.14 -1.59
CA VAL A 224 8.00 4.19 -2.72
C VAL A 224 9.19 3.25 -2.59
N PHE A 225 9.22 2.20 -3.42
CA PHE A 225 10.31 1.22 -3.40
C PHE A 225 11.02 1.14 -4.74
N GLU A 226 12.36 1.14 -4.69
CA GLU A 226 13.23 0.84 -5.82
C GLU A 226 13.80 -0.56 -5.59
N GLY A 227 13.15 -1.57 -6.17
CA GLY A 227 13.37 -2.97 -5.77
C GLY A 227 12.88 -3.19 -4.34
N LYS A 228 13.81 -3.44 -3.40
CA LYS A 228 13.50 -3.53 -1.97
C LYS A 228 13.95 -2.31 -1.17
N MET A 229 14.65 -1.36 -1.78
CA MET A 229 15.09 -0.14 -1.10
C MET A 229 13.87 0.77 -0.90
N ALA A 230 13.58 1.15 0.35
CA ALA A 230 12.61 2.18 0.66
C ALA A 230 13.17 3.55 0.29
N VAL A 231 12.40 4.35 -0.44
CA VAL A 231 12.78 5.70 -0.88
C VAL A 231 11.66 6.67 -0.52
N VAL A 232 11.98 7.65 0.32
CA VAL A 232 11.05 8.71 0.70
C VAL A 232 11.36 9.95 -0.13
N ARG A 233 10.37 10.42 -0.88
CA ARG A 233 10.48 11.60 -1.75
C ARG A 233 9.50 12.68 -1.34
N ALA A 234 9.93 13.94 -1.43
CA ALA A 234 9.03 15.07 -1.29
C ALA A 234 8.01 15.07 -2.44
N VAL A 235 6.73 15.19 -2.14
CA VAL A 235 5.66 15.34 -3.16
C VAL A 235 5.19 16.79 -3.31
N GLN A 236 5.56 17.61 -2.35
CA GLN A 236 5.37 19.05 -2.28
C GLN A 236 6.65 19.70 -1.73
N PRO A 237 6.82 21.03 -1.79
CA PRO A 237 7.92 21.69 -1.11
C PRO A 237 7.91 21.34 0.39
N VAL A 238 9.08 20.98 0.94
CA VAL A 238 9.26 20.74 2.38
C VAL A 238 10.23 21.80 2.90
N PRO A 239 9.73 22.94 3.42
CA PRO A 239 10.57 23.99 3.97
C PRO A 239 11.41 23.49 5.14
N ARG A 240 12.57 24.09 5.37
CA ARG A 240 13.40 23.87 6.56
C ARG A 240 12.57 23.98 7.84
N GLY A 241 12.77 23.04 8.75
CA GLY A 241 12.05 22.97 10.02
C GLY A 241 10.70 22.24 9.96
N SER A 242 10.27 21.80 8.77
CA SER A 242 9.04 21.03 8.62
C SER A 242 9.23 19.58 9.08
N GLU A 243 8.21 19.01 9.69
CA GLU A 243 8.14 17.57 9.92
C GLU A 243 7.99 16.84 8.58
N VAL A 244 8.79 15.79 8.35
CA VAL A 244 8.65 14.90 7.20
C VAL A 244 7.54 13.91 7.53
N LEU A 245 6.52 13.84 6.67
CA LEU A 245 5.30 13.06 6.92
C LEU A 245 4.96 12.19 5.70
N ILE A 246 4.59 10.94 5.96
CA ILE A 246 4.08 9.99 4.96
C ILE A 246 2.66 9.53 5.33
N SER A 247 1.95 8.86 4.42
CA SER A 247 0.73 8.13 4.81
C SER A 247 1.08 6.71 5.23
N TYR A 248 0.42 6.22 6.29
CA TYR A 248 0.52 4.83 6.75
C TYR A 248 -0.62 3.97 6.19
N ILE A 249 -1.69 4.62 5.77
CA ILE A 249 -2.95 4.00 5.40
C ILE A 249 -3.40 4.48 4.02
N GLU A 250 -4.40 3.79 3.48
CA GLU A 250 -5.19 4.29 2.36
C GLU A 250 -5.91 5.60 2.78
N THR A 251 -5.77 6.65 1.98
CA THR A 251 -6.30 7.99 2.28
C THR A 251 -7.62 8.31 1.60
N ALA A 252 -8.15 7.45 0.73
CA ALA A 252 -9.42 7.70 0.03
C ALA A 252 -10.65 7.76 0.97
N GLY A 253 -10.61 7.06 2.10
CA GLY A 253 -11.72 6.92 3.07
C GLY A 253 -12.16 8.21 3.77
N SER A 254 -13.34 8.17 4.42
CA SER A 254 -13.82 9.24 5.30
C SER A 254 -12.89 9.48 6.48
N THR A 255 -13.02 10.62 7.17
CA THR A 255 -12.22 10.90 8.37
C THR A 255 -12.45 9.84 9.45
N ILE A 256 -13.68 9.35 9.59
CA ILE A 256 -14.01 8.27 10.54
C ILE A 256 -13.29 6.97 10.15
N THR A 257 -13.35 6.57 8.88
CA THR A 257 -12.67 5.36 8.38
C THR A 257 -11.16 5.44 8.59
N ARG A 258 -10.53 6.56 8.20
CA ARG A 258 -9.09 6.76 8.38
C ARG A 258 -8.69 6.72 9.86
N GLN A 259 -9.43 7.40 10.73
CA GLN A 259 -9.16 7.37 12.18
C GLN A 259 -9.35 5.98 12.78
N LYS A 260 -10.35 5.22 12.33
CA LYS A 260 -10.56 3.84 12.77
C LYS A 260 -9.35 2.97 12.42
N THR A 261 -8.89 2.99 11.16
CA THR A 261 -7.71 2.22 10.73
C THR A 261 -6.47 2.60 11.53
N LEU A 262 -6.23 3.90 11.75
CA LEU A 262 -5.09 4.37 12.53
C LEU A 262 -5.15 3.94 14.00
N LYS A 263 -6.34 3.99 14.62
CA LYS A 263 -6.53 3.53 16.00
C LYS A 263 -6.35 2.01 16.15
N GLU A 264 -6.87 1.24 15.20
CA GLU A 264 -6.79 -0.23 15.24
C GLU A 264 -5.38 -0.76 14.97
N GLN A 265 -4.64 -0.14 14.03
CA GLN A 265 -3.33 -0.63 13.61
C GLN A 265 -2.15 0.06 14.31
N TYR A 266 -2.27 1.36 14.60
CA TYR A 266 -1.18 2.20 15.11
C TYR A 266 -1.50 2.87 16.45
N TYR A 267 -2.70 2.66 16.99
CA TYR A 267 -3.08 3.07 18.34
C TYR A 267 -2.96 4.57 18.66
N PHE A 268 -3.13 5.43 17.66
CA PHE A 268 -3.16 6.89 17.82
C PHE A 268 -4.34 7.53 17.07
N THR A 269 -4.64 8.80 17.40
CA THR A 269 -5.63 9.62 16.70
C THR A 269 -4.91 10.68 15.88
N CYS A 270 -5.15 10.74 14.58
CA CYS A 270 -4.51 11.72 13.71
C CYS A 270 -5.10 13.11 13.89
N THR A 271 -4.25 14.13 14.04
CA THR A 271 -4.64 15.54 14.19
C THR A 271 -4.21 16.40 13.00
N CYS A 272 -3.91 15.79 11.85
CA CYS A 272 -3.52 16.53 10.66
C CYS A 272 -4.63 17.49 10.17
N PRO A 273 -4.34 18.47 9.31
CA PRO A 273 -5.34 19.44 8.83
C PRO A 273 -6.58 18.79 8.22
N ARG A 274 -6.43 17.64 7.54
CA ARG A 274 -7.56 16.89 6.97
C ARG A 274 -8.46 16.25 8.03
N CYS A 275 -7.88 15.76 9.13
CA CYS A 275 -8.62 15.10 10.21
C CYS A 275 -9.17 16.09 11.25
N SER A 276 -8.62 17.30 11.32
CA SER A 276 -9.08 18.37 12.21
C SER A 276 -10.49 18.88 11.89
N ASN A 277 -11.00 18.56 10.70
CA ASN A 277 -12.34 18.94 10.26
C ASN A 277 -13.44 17.95 10.65
N LEU A 278 -13.12 16.93 11.46
CA LEU A 278 -14.10 15.91 11.86
C LEU A 278 -15.37 16.53 12.45
N GLY A 279 -16.52 16.17 11.90
CA GLY A 279 -17.83 16.65 12.36
C GLY A 279 -18.21 18.05 11.86
N GLN A 280 -17.37 18.74 11.09
CA GLN A 280 -17.76 19.95 10.37
C GLN A 280 -18.63 19.61 9.16
N SER A 281 -19.42 20.58 8.67
CA SER A 281 -20.35 20.40 7.56
C SER A 281 -19.71 19.80 6.30
N ASN A 282 -18.49 20.25 5.95
CA ASN A 282 -17.75 19.74 4.80
C ASN A 282 -17.32 18.27 4.98
N ASP A 283 -16.87 17.88 6.17
CA ASP A 283 -16.47 16.49 6.46
C ASP A 283 -17.68 15.55 6.50
N ILE A 284 -18.81 16.01 7.06
CA ILE A 284 -20.07 15.28 7.06
C ILE A 284 -20.57 15.05 5.63
N LYS A 285 -20.56 16.11 4.81
CA LYS A 285 -20.93 16.04 3.39
C LYS A 285 -20.03 15.06 2.64
N GLU A 286 -18.72 15.17 2.81
CA GLU A 286 -17.75 14.30 2.14
C GLU A 286 -17.93 12.84 2.54
N SER A 287 -18.04 12.56 3.84
CA SER A 287 -18.28 11.21 4.36
C SER A 287 -19.58 10.61 3.80
N SER A 288 -20.63 11.41 3.70
CA SER A 288 -21.93 10.97 3.16
C SER A 288 -21.87 10.68 1.65
N ILE A 289 -21.01 11.38 0.91
CA ILE A 289 -20.78 11.16 -0.52
C ILE A 289 -19.94 9.90 -0.75
N LEU A 290 -18.89 9.70 0.04
CA LEU A 290 -17.93 8.62 -0.17
C LEU A 290 -18.43 7.26 0.36
N GLU A 291 -19.14 7.27 1.49
CA GLU A 291 -19.51 6.06 2.24
C GLU A 291 -21.02 5.99 2.58
N GLY A 292 -21.80 6.98 2.14
CA GLY A 292 -23.25 7.03 2.33
C GLY A 292 -24.06 6.60 1.11
N TYR A 293 -25.38 6.76 1.23
CA TYR A 293 -26.35 6.40 0.21
C TYR A 293 -26.67 7.57 -0.73
N ARG A 294 -27.09 7.26 -1.96
CA ARG A 294 -27.63 8.28 -2.89
C ARG A 294 -29.11 8.57 -2.65
N CYS A 295 -29.57 9.68 -3.20
CA CYS A 295 -30.99 10.03 -3.25
C CYS A 295 -31.82 8.96 -3.98
N LYS A 296 -33.08 8.82 -3.54
CA LYS A 296 -34.10 8.00 -4.19
C LYS A 296 -34.43 8.51 -5.60
N ASP A 297 -34.38 9.82 -5.81
CA ASP A 297 -34.42 10.40 -7.15
C ASP A 297 -33.07 10.25 -7.84
N ALA A 298 -33.05 9.49 -8.93
CA ALA A 298 -31.85 9.22 -9.72
C ALA A 298 -31.26 10.49 -10.39
N LYS A 299 -32.05 11.55 -10.56
CA LYS A 299 -31.61 12.84 -11.12
C LYS A 299 -31.02 13.77 -10.06
N CYS A 300 -31.19 13.45 -8.78
CA CYS A 300 -30.67 14.24 -7.67
C CYS A 300 -29.24 13.82 -7.31
N ASN A 301 -28.34 14.80 -7.26
CA ASN A 301 -26.93 14.63 -6.87
C ASN A 301 -26.69 15.00 -5.39
N GLY A 302 -27.76 15.01 -4.59
CA GLY A 302 -27.68 15.31 -3.16
C GLY A 302 -27.11 14.14 -2.36
N PHE A 303 -26.60 14.47 -1.17
CA PHE A 303 -26.14 13.48 -0.19
C PHE A 303 -27.18 13.31 0.92
N LEU A 304 -27.10 12.17 1.62
CA LEU A 304 -28.11 11.72 2.57
C LEU A 304 -27.56 11.79 3.99
N LEU A 305 -28.32 12.39 4.89
CA LEU A 305 -28.06 12.36 6.33
C LEU A 305 -29.14 11.56 7.04
N ARG A 306 -28.83 11.01 8.22
CA ARG A 306 -29.80 10.28 9.02
C ARG A 306 -30.95 11.19 9.44
N ASP A 307 -32.16 10.65 9.35
CA ASP A 307 -33.34 11.28 9.94
C ASP A 307 -33.26 11.25 11.49
N SER A 308 -33.86 12.26 12.11
CA SER A 308 -34.07 12.42 13.55
C SER A 308 -34.71 11.18 14.22
N ASP A 309 -35.68 10.56 13.55
CA ASP A 309 -36.37 9.34 14.03
C ASP A 309 -35.57 8.05 13.76
N ASN A 310 -34.41 8.12 13.10
CA ASN A 310 -33.57 6.98 12.70
C ASN A 310 -34.29 5.91 11.85
N LYS A 311 -35.43 6.28 11.23
CA LYS A 311 -36.23 5.44 10.30
C LYS A 311 -35.68 5.42 8.88
N GLY A 312 -34.84 6.39 8.53
CA GLY A 312 -34.27 6.48 7.19
C GLY A 312 -33.24 7.60 7.05
N PHE A 313 -33.08 8.07 5.83
CA PHE A 313 -32.13 9.10 5.46
C PHE A 313 -32.80 10.19 4.62
N ILE A 314 -32.51 11.45 4.91
CA ILE A 314 -33.08 12.62 4.23
C ILE A 314 -32.05 13.17 3.27
N CYS A 315 -32.43 13.34 2.01
CA CYS A 315 -31.60 14.02 1.03
C CYS A 315 -31.47 15.50 1.36
N GLN A 316 -30.24 15.99 1.50
CA GLN A 316 -29.95 17.38 1.86
C GLN A 316 -30.11 18.37 0.70
N GLN A 317 -30.54 17.89 -0.48
CA GLN A 317 -30.78 18.73 -1.65
C GLN A 317 -32.27 18.83 -2.02
N CYS A 318 -32.99 17.71 -2.09
CA CYS A 318 -34.41 17.70 -2.48
C CYS A 318 -35.37 17.32 -1.35
N GLY A 319 -34.89 17.00 -0.15
CA GLY A 319 -35.71 16.65 1.01
C GLY A 319 -36.37 15.27 0.96
N LEU A 320 -36.19 14.49 -0.11
CA LEU A 320 -36.74 13.14 -0.19
C LEU A 320 -36.16 12.22 0.88
N VAL A 321 -37.03 11.40 1.46
CA VAL A 321 -36.68 10.38 2.45
C VAL A 321 -36.41 9.05 1.77
N ARG A 322 -35.34 8.39 2.18
CA ARG A 322 -34.98 7.03 1.79
C ARG A 322 -35.04 6.11 2.99
N GLU A 323 -35.93 5.13 2.93
CA GLU A 323 -36.22 4.25 4.06
C GLU A 323 -35.11 3.24 4.31
N ARG A 324 -34.88 2.90 5.57
CA ARG A 324 -33.81 1.97 5.96
C ARG A 324 -34.09 0.53 5.50
N GLU A 325 -35.35 0.14 5.46
CA GLU A 325 -35.81 -1.19 5.07
C GLU A 325 -35.57 -1.47 3.58
N GLU A 326 -35.81 -0.47 2.72
CA GLU A 326 -35.43 -0.50 1.29
C GLU A 326 -33.92 -0.76 1.13
N LEU A 327 -33.09 -0.03 1.89
CA LEU A 327 -31.63 -0.14 1.82
C LEU A 327 -31.12 -1.50 2.31
N LYS A 328 -31.70 -2.04 3.38
CA LYS A 328 -31.32 -3.35 3.95
C LYS A 328 -31.46 -4.48 2.94
N ILE A 329 -32.51 -4.47 2.13
CA ILE A 329 -32.77 -5.52 1.13
C ILE A 329 -31.65 -5.51 0.07
N VAL A 330 -31.39 -4.34 -0.53
CA VAL A 330 -30.36 -4.19 -1.57
C VAL A 330 -28.97 -4.49 -1.02
N LEU A 331 -28.66 -4.05 0.20
CA LEU A 331 -27.39 -4.37 0.88
C LEU A 331 -27.19 -5.87 1.09
N GLY A 332 -28.26 -6.59 1.46
CA GLY A 332 -28.23 -8.04 1.62
C GLY A 332 -27.91 -8.75 0.30
N GLU A 333 -28.51 -8.29 -0.80
CA GLU A 333 -28.25 -8.82 -2.15
C GLU A 333 -26.83 -8.52 -2.63
N VAL A 334 -26.35 -7.29 -2.44
CA VAL A 334 -24.96 -6.91 -2.74
C VAL A 334 -24.00 -7.82 -1.98
N LYS A 335 -24.18 -7.99 -0.67
CA LYS A 335 -23.32 -8.83 0.16
C LYS A 335 -23.29 -10.28 -0.33
N SER A 336 -24.46 -10.89 -0.54
CA SER A 336 -24.57 -12.27 -1.03
C SER A 336 -23.89 -12.45 -2.40
N THR A 337 -24.07 -11.48 -3.29
CA THR A 337 -23.50 -11.54 -4.65
C THR A 337 -21.99 -11.35 -4.61
N THR A 338 -21.47 -10.45 -3.77
CA THR A 338 -20.02 -10.24 -3.58
C THR A 338 -19.32 -11.49 -3.05
N GLU A 339 -19.93 -12.19 -2.08
CA GLU A 339 -19.39 -13.45 -1.54
C GLU A 339 -19.27 -14.50 -2.65
N LYS A 340 -20.31 -14.67 -3.47
CA LYS A 340 -20.30 -15.59 -4.63
C LYS A 340 -19.26 -15.17 -5.69
N ALA A 341 -19.24 -13.90 -6.06
CA ALA A 341 -18.31 -13.37 -7.08
C ALA A 341 -16.85 -13.59 -6.68
N SER A 342 -16.52 -13.39 -5.39
CA SER A 342 -15.17 -13.59 -4.86
C SER A 342 -14.72 -15.05 -4.92
N MET A 343 -15.63 -16.00 -4.63
CA MET A 343 -15.36 -17.44 -4.73
C MET A 343 -15.10 -17.85 -6.18
N ILE A 344 -15.92 -17.37 -7.12
CA ILE A 344 -15.79 -17.65 -8.56
C ILE A 344 -14.53 -17.02 -9.14
N TYR A 345 -14.18 -15.80 -8.72
CA TYR A 345 -12.91 -15.19 -9.12
C TYR A 345 -11.71 -16.02 -8.62
N SER A 346 -11.78 -16.54 -7.40
CA SER A 346 -10.72 -17.37 -6.84
C SER A 346 -10.62 -18.76 -7.48
N SER A 347 -11.71 -19.30 -8.03
CA SER A 347 -11.70 -20.59 -8.75
C SER A 347 -11.10 -20.51 -10.16
N GLY A 348 -10.84 -19.31 -10.67
CA GLY A 348 -10.28 -19.09 -12.01
C GLY A 348 -11.30 -18.60 -13.04
N ASN A 349 -12.61 -18.66 -12.74
CA ASN A 349 -13.64 -18.30 -13.73
C ASN A 349 -13.84 -16.77 -13.82
N ARG A 350 -13.03 -16.12 -14.64
CA ARG A 350 -13.04 -14.66 -14.83
C ARG A 350 -14.32 -14.13 -15.47
N ALA A 351 -14.85 -14.82 -16.47
CA ALA A 351 -16.04 -14.36 -17.20
C ALA A 351 -17.28 -14.34 -16.30
N GLU A 352 -17.51 -15.41 -15.55
CA GLU A 352 -18.64 -15.48 -14.61
C GLU A 352 -18.48 -14.49 -13.45
N ALA A 353 -17.25 -14.35 -12.91
CA ALA A 353 -16.98 -13.33 -11.89
C ALA A 353 -17.28 -11.91 -12.41
N SER A 354 -16.88 -11.59 -13.65
CA SER A 354 -17.16 -10.31 -14.30
C SER A 354 -18.67 -10.03 -14.35
N ALA A 355 -19.47 -11.02 -14.78
CA ALA A 355 -20.92 -10.88 -14.84
C ALA A 355 -21.54 -10.56 -13.46
N LEU A 356 -21.06 -11.23 -12.40
CA LEU A 356 -21.52 -10.97 -11.04
C LEU A 356 -21.10 -9.59 -10.53
N TYR A 357 -19.87 -9.13 -10.80
CA TYR A 357 -19.45 -7.78 -10.44
C TYR A 357 -20.23 -6.69 -11.17
N LYS A 358 -20.60 -6.90 -12.44
CA LYS A 358 -21.51 -5.99 -13.16
C LYS A 358 -22.91 -5.97 -12.56
N MET A 359 -23.38 -7.10 -12.03
CA MET A 359 -24.65 -7.15 -11.27
C MET A 359 -24.54 -6.36 -9.95
N ILE A 360 -23.42 -6.52 -9.23
CA ILE A 360 -23.12 -5.74 -8.01
C ILE A 360 -23.08 -4.24 -8.33
N GLU A 361 -22.43 -3.82 -9.43
CA GLU A 361 -22.37 -2.42 -9.83
C GLU A 361 -23.78 -1.85 -10.06
N LYS A 362 -24.66 -2.58 -10.76
CA LYS A 362 -26.06 -2.15 -10.99
C LYS A 362 -26.82 -1.95 -9.67
N LEU A 363 -26.64 -2.84 -8.70
CA LEU A 363 -27.23 -2.70 -7.37
C LEU A 363 -26.64 -1.48 -6.63
N GLN A 364 -25.32 -1.30 -6.69
CA GLN A 364 -24.62 -0.18 -6.06
C GLN A 364 -24.98 1.17 -6.69
N LEU A 365 -25.24 1.24 -8.00
CA LEU A 365 -25.70 2.46 -8.68
C LEU A 365 -27.05 2.93 -8.17
N ASN A 366 -27.91 2.02 -7.69
CA ASN A 366 -29.16 2.37 -7.04
C ASN A 366 -28.95 2.76 -5.57
N LEU A 367 -27.89 2.26 -4.92
CA LEU A 367 -27.67 2.38 -3.49
C LEU A 367 -26.80 3.59 -3.10
N CYS A 368 -25.69 3.79 -3.80
CA CYS A 368 -24.59 4.64 -3.39
C CYS A 368 -24.44 5.87 -4.29
N HIS A 369 -23.80 6.93 -3.77
CA HIS A 369 -23.46 8.10 -4.59
C HIS A 369 -22.48 7.71 -5.73
N PRO A 370 -22.49 8.38 -6.89
CA PRO A 370 -21.50 8.14 -7.96
C PRO A 370 -20.02 8.22 -7.57
N PHE A 371 -19.70 8.87 -6.44
CA PHE A 371 -18.35 8.98 -5.87
C PHE A 371 -18.10 8.00 -4.72
N SER A 372 -18.98 7.02 -4.53
CA SER A 372 -18.85 6.04 -3.46
C SER A 372 -17.59 5.18 -3.64
N LEU A 373 -16.88 4.96 -2.55
CA LEU A 373 -15.69 4.10 -2.53
C LEU A 373 -16.03 2.64 -2.79
N ASP A 374 -17.21 2.18 -2.39
CA ASP A 374 -17.65 0.80 -2.64
C ASP A 374 -17.97 0.58 -4.12
N LEU A 375 -18.58 1.58 -4.78
CA LEU A 375 -18.78 1.55 -6.23
C LEU A 375 -17.45 1.62 -6.98
N MET A 376 -16.52 2.48 -6.54
CA MET A 376 -15.18 2.57 -7.11
C MET A 376 -14.44 1.23 -7.03
N ARG A 377 -14.43 0.56 -5.88
CA ARG A 377 -13.76 -0.75 -5.69
C ARG A 377 -14.34 -1.85 -6.58
N THR A 378 -15.66 -1.88 -6.73
CA THR A 378 -16.33 -2.78 -7.69
C THR A 378 -15.85 -2.52 -9.11
N ARG A 379 -15.81 -1.26 -9.54
CA ARG A 379 -15.35 -0.86 -10.88
C ARG A 379 -13.87 -1.16 -11.11
N GLU A 380 -13.01 -0.98 -10.11
CA GLU A 380 -11.61 -1.39 -10.17
C GLU A 380 -11.47 -2.90 -10.37
N THR A 381 -12.32 -3.68 -9.70
CA THR A 381 -12.35 -5.13 -9.84
C THR A 381 -12.80 -5.54 -11.25
N ILE A 382 -13.84 -4.88 -11.80
CA ILE A 382 -14.28 -5.12 -13.18
C ILE A 382 -13.17 -4.74 -14.16
N LEU A 383 -12.59 -3.54 -14.04
CA LEU A 383 -11.43 -3.10 -14.83
C LEU A 383 -10.33 -4.17 -14.85
N LYS A 384 -9.94 -4.67 -13.66
CA LYS A 384 -8.91 -5.70 -13.55
C LYS A 384 -9.31 -6.99 -14.29
N ILE A 385 -10.54 -7.46 -14.12
CA ILE A 385 -11.04 -8.67 -14.80
C ILE A 385 -11.09 -8.46 -16.31
N SER A 386 -11.56 -7.30 -16.80
CA SER A 386 -11.61 -6.98 -18.23
C SER A 386 -10.20 -6.96 -18.84
N MET A 387 -9.20 -6.41 -18.13
CA MET A 387 -7.80 -6.51 -18.56
C MET A 387 -7.28 -7.96 -18.60
N GLU A 388 -7.65 -8.80 -17.63
CA GLU A 388 -7.29 -10.24 -17.62
C GLU A 388 -7.97 -11.02 -18.77
N LEU A 389 -9.16 -10.59 -19.17
CA LEU A 389 -9.92 -11.14 -20.31
C LEU A 389 -9.52 -10.50 -21.66
N GLN A 390 -8.65 -9.49 -21.66
CA GLN A 390 -8.25 -8.71 -22.83
C GLN A 390 -9.42 -7.95 -23.51
N ASP A 391 -10.46 -7.64 -22.75
CA ASP A 391 -11.54 -6.72 -23.17
C ASP A 391 -11.10 -5.29 -22.87
N TRP A 392 -10.37 -4.70 -23.83
CA TRP A 392 -9.71 -3.42 -23.66
C TRP A 392 -10.70 -2.25 -23.69
N GLU A 393 -11.76 -2.32 -24.51
CA GLU A 393 -12.81 -1.29 -24.53
C GLU A 393 -13.53 -1.21 -23.19
N GLU A 394 -13.91 -2.35 -22.61
CA GLU A 394 -14.55 -2.37 -21.30
C GLU A 394 -13.59 -1.91 -20.20
N ALA A 395 -12.35 -2.37 -20.22
CA ALA A 395 -11.32 -1.90 -19.30
C ALA A 395 -11.20 -0.37 -19.36
N LEU A 396 -11.12 0.22 -20.56
CA LEU A 396 -11.04 1.66 -20.70
C LEU A 396 -12.28 2.37 -20.13
N ALA A 397 -13.47 1.85 -20.39
CA ALA A 397 -14.72 2.43 -19.88
C ALA A 397 -14.73 2.49 -18.34
N TYR A 398 -14.38 1.39 -17.65
CA TYR A 398 -14.32 1.36 -16.19
C TYR A 398 -13.15 2.18 -15.63
N CYS A 399 -12.01 2.25 -16.32
CA CYS A 399 -10.91 3.13 -15.95
C CYS A 399 -11.35 4.61 -15.97
N LYS A 400 -12.06 5.05 -17.02
CA LYS A 400 -12.61 6.41 -17.10
C LYS A 400 -13.64 6.71 -16.00
N LEU A 401 -14.47 5.72 -15.62
CA LEU A 401 -15.47 5.87 -14.56
C LEU A 401 -14.88 6.02 -13.14
N THR A 402 -13.64 5.61 -12.92
CA THR A 402 -12.98 5.67 -11.60
C THR A 402 -12.16 6.95 -11.41
N ILE A 403 -11.64 7.56 -12.49
CA ILE A 403 -10.83 8.79 -12.43
C ILE A 403 -11.50 9.92 -11.63
N PRO A 404 -12.80 10.26 -11.82
CA PRO A 404 -13.42 11.34 -11.05
C PRO A 404 -13.47 11.08 -9.55
N VAL A 405 -13.52 9.80 -9.13
CA VAL A 405 -13.46 9.42 -7.72
C VAL A 405 -12.04 9.60 -7.20
N TYR A 406 -11.04 9.16 -7.96
CA TYR A 406 -9.62 9.34 -7.63
C TYR A 406 -9.25 10.83 -7.48
N GLU A 407 -9.68 11.68 -8.42
CA GLU A 407 -9.47 13.14 -8.38
C GLU A 407 -10.12 13.79 -7.16
N ARG A 408 -11.22 13.21 -6.65
CA ARG A 408 -11.91 13.71 -5.45
C ARG A 408 -11.19 13.31 -4.16
N VAL A 409 -10.75 12.06 -4.06
CA VAL A 409 -10.33 11.46 -2.77
C VAL A 409 -8.83 11.56 -2.50
N TYR A 410 -8.02 11.75 -3.55
CA TYR A 410 -6.58 11.87 -3.45
C TYR A 410 -6.08 13.30 -3.71
N PRO A 411 -5.02 13.74 -3.02
CA PRO A 411 -4.28 14.93 -3.41
C PRO A 411 -3.75 14.83 -4.85
N GLU A 412 -3.60 15.97 -5.54
CA GLU A 412 -3.15 16.02 -6.94
C GLU A 412 -1.81 15.31 -7.20
N HIS A 413 -0.95 15.20 -6.19
CA HIS A 413 0.37 14.58 -6.29
C HIS A 413 0.41 13.13 -5.77
N HIS A 414 -0.75 12.50 -5.51
CA HIS A 414 -0.81 11.14 -4.99
C HIS A 414 -0.44 10.11 -6.05
N PRO A 415 0.43 9.11 -5.75
CA PRO A 415 0.89 8.15 -6.75
C PRO A 415 -0.25 7.31 -7.36
N LEU A 416 -1.27 6.94 -6.59
CA LEU A 416 -2.42 6.17 -7.12
C LEU A 416 -3.21 6.95 -8.18
N LEU A 417 -3.35 8.27 -8.05
CA LEU A 417 -3.96 9.10 -9.09
C LEU A 417 -3.11 9.11 -10.37
N GLY A 418 -1.78 9.24 -10.21
CA GLY A 418 -0.84 9.15 -11.33
C GLY A 418 -0.91 7.79 -12.04
N LEU A 419 -0.99 6.69 -11.29
CA LEU A 419 -1.10 5.33 -11.84
C LEU A 419 -2.45 5.09 -12.53
N GLN A 420 -3.53 5.71 -12.05
CA GLN A 420 -4.82 5.62 -12.71
C GLN A 420 -4.81 6.32 -14.06
N TYR A 421 -4.23 7.52 -14.15
CA TYR A 421 -4.00 8.18 -15.44
C TYR A 421 -3.03 7.39 -16.35
N TYR A 422 -2.01 6.76 -15.78
CA TYR A 422 -1.10 5.91 -16.55
C TYR A 422 -1.83 4.72 -17.17
N THR A 423 -2.69 4.07 -16.39
CA THR A 423 -3.52 2.95 -16.85
C THR A 423 -4.49 3.39 -17.94
N CYS A 424 -5.19 4.52 -17.74
CA CYS A 424 -6.07 5.10 -18.74
C CYS A 424 -5.32 5.40 -20.04
N GLY A 425 -4.18 6.10 -19.96
CA GLY A 425 -3.38 6.46 -21.12
C GLY A 425 -2.86 5.24 -21.90
N LYS A 426 -2.45 4.16 -21.21
CA LYS A 426 -2.08 2.89 -21.85
C LYS A 426 -3.26 2.27 -22.62
N LEU A 427 -4.45 2.25 -22.02
CA LEU A 427 -5.65 1.67 -22.64
C LEU A 427 -6.14 2.53 -23.82
N GLU A 428 -6.14 3.86 -23.68
CA GLU A 428 -6.47 4.79 -24.76
C GLU A 428 -5.54 4.61 -25.95
N TRP A 429 -4.23 4.51 -25.69
CA TRP A 429 -3.26 4.33 -26.74
C TRP A 429 -3.40 2.98 -27.44
N LEU A 430 -3.59 1.90 -26.67
CA LEU A 430 -3.83 0.55 -27.19
C LEU A 430 -5.04 0.49 -28.13
N LEU A 431 -6.09 1.27 -27.84
CA LEU A 431 -7.31 1.37 -28.64
C LEU A 431 -7.22 2.43 -29.77
N GLY A 432 -6.05 3.03 -30.00
CA GLY A 432 -5.84 4.01 -31.06
C GLY A 432 -6.38 5.42 -30.77
N ASN A 433 -6.87 5.67 -29.54
CA ASN A 433 -7.34 6.99 -29.06
C ASN A 433 -6.14 7.88 -28.67
N THR A 434 -5.24 8.13 -29.62
CA THR A 434 -3.90 8.70 -29.37
C THR A 434 -3.93 10.08 -28.69
N GLU A 435 -4.85 10.97 -29.08
CA GLU A 435 -4.94 12.30 -28.47
C GLU A 435 -5.32 12.26 -26.98
N ASP A 436 -6.26 11.39 -26.62
CA ASP A 436 -6.66 11.21 -25.23
C ASP A 436 -5.55 10.52 -24.43
N ALA A 437 -4.87 9.54 -25.03
CA ALA A 437 -3.72 8.90 -24.43
C ALA A 437 -2.62 9.92 -24.06
N ILE A 438 -2.31 10.87 -24.96
CA ILE A 438 -1.32 11.94 -24.67
C ILE A 438 -1.76 12.77 -23.46
N LYS A 439 -3.05 13.14 -23.36
CA LYS A 439 -3.58 13.91 -22.22
C LYS A 439 -3.42 13.13 -20.92
N SER A 440 -3.84 11.87 -20.90
CA SER A 440 -3.77 10.99 -19.73
C SER A 440 -2.33 10.71 -19.31
N LEU A 441 -1.45 10.34 -20.25
CA LEU A 441 -0.03 10.10 -19.98
C LEU A 441 0.70 11.37 -19.50
N THR A 442 0.34 12.55 -20.02
CA THR A 442 0.91 13.82 -19.54
C THR A 442 0.55 14.07 -18.07
N LYS A 443 -0.71 13.83 -17.69
CA LYS A 443 -1.13 13.90 -16.28
C LYS A 443 -0.38 12.89 -15.41
N ALA A 444 -0.22 11.64 -15.90
CA ALA A 444 0.55 10.61 -15.23
C ALA A 444 2.01 11.04 -15.00
N VAL A 445 2.69 11.58 -16.03
CA VAL A 445 4.08 12.08 -15.94
C VAL A 445 4.21 13.19 -14.90
N LYS A 446 3.28 14.16 -14.88
CA LYS A 446 3.31 15.28 -13.93
C LYS A 446 3.37 14.79 -12.47
N ILE A 447 2.67 13.70 -12.16
CA ILE A 447 2.59 13.13 -10.82
C ILE A 447 3.74 12.15 -10.57
N LEU A 448 3.85 11.12 -11.41
CA LEU A 448 4.71 9.96 -11.17
C LEU A 448 6.20 10.30 -11.26
N ARG A 449 6.57 11.33 -12.03
CA ARG A 449 7.96 11.81 -12.07
C ARG A 449 8.46 12.29 -10.71
N ASN A 450 7.58 12.86 -9.89
CA ASN A 450 7.93 13.31 -8.54
C ASN A 450 7.87 12.14 -7.55
N THR A 451 6.84 11.29 -7.62
CA THR A 451 6.68 10.19 -6.64
C THR A 451 7.66 9.03 -6.87
N HIS A 452 8.01 8.71 -8.12
CA HIS A 452 8.92 7.61 -8.49
C HIS A 452 10.32 8.08 -8.88
N GLY A 453 10.52 9.40 -9.04
CA GLY A 453 11.80 9.99 -9.38
C GLY A 453 12.09 10.03 -10.89
N LYS A 454 12.61 11.17 -11.35
CA LYS A 454 12.87 11.52 -12.76
C LYS A 454 13.63 10.47 -13.57
N ASN A 455 14.59 9.78 -12.93
CA ASN A 455 15.51 8.87 -13.61
C ASN A 455 15.22 7.39 -13.33
N SER A 456 14.12 7.08 -12.63
CA SER A 456 13.74 5.69 -12.36
C SER A 456 13.42 4.95 -13.67
N PRO A 457 13.66 3.62 -13.74
CA PRO A 457 13.30 2.81 -14.90
C PRO A 457 11.82 2.99 -15.29
N PHE A 458 10.93 3.00 -14.30
CA PHE A 458 9.50 3.20 -14.49
C PHE A 458 9.16 4.56 -15.11
N THR A 459 9.77 5.65 -14.62
CA THR A 459 9.51 6.98 -15.18
C THR A 459 10.05 7.11 -16.61
N LYS A 460 11.18 6.47 -16.91
CA LYS A 460 11.73 6.42 -18.27
C LYS A 460 10.80 5.66 -19.23
N GLU A 461 10.26 4.52 -18.79
CA GLU A 461 9.27 3.77 -19.57
C GLU A 461 8.01 4.61 -19.84
N LEU A 462 7.49 5.27 -18.81
CA LEU A 462 6.34 6.17 -18.94
C LEU A 462 6.60 7.31 -19.94
N LEU A 463 7.79 7.92 -19.90
CA LEU A 463 8.18 8.98 -20.84
C LEU A 463 8.31 8.44 -22.27
N SER A 464 8.91 7.26 -22.46
CA SER A 464 8.99 6.60 -23.78
C SER A 464 7.59 6.40 -24.38
N LYS A 465 6.64 5.92 -23.59
CA LYS A 465 5.24 5.73 -24.04
C LYS A 465 4.57 7.05 -24.44
N LEU A 466 4.84 8.13 -23.71
CA LEU A 466 4.31 9.45 -24.06
C LEU A 466 4.92 9.96 -25.37
N GLU A 467 6.23 9.81 -25.55
CA GLU A 467 6.95 10.20 -26.78
C GLU A 467 6.46 9.40 -27.99
N GLU A 468 6.27 8.09 -27.84
CA GLU A 468 5.72 7.20 -28.86
C GLU A 468 4.30 7.63 -29.27
N ALA A 469 3.42 7.90 -28.31
CA ALA A 469 2.07 8.39 -28.58
C ALA A 469 2.08 9.77 -29.29
N GLN A 470 2.98 10.67 -28.91
CA GLN A 470 3.14 11.98 -29.57
C GLN A 470 3.64 11.85 -31.00
N ALA A 471 4.58 10.94 -31.26
CA ALA A 471 5.08 10.66 -32.60
C ALA A 471 3.98 10.08 -33.50
N GLU A 472 3.17 9.14 -32.99
CA GLU A 472 2.03 8.58 -33.70
C GLU A 472 0.98 9.65 -34.06
N ALA A 473 0.63 10.53 -33.11
CA ALA A 473 -0.30 11.63 -33.37
C ALA A 473 0.23 12.59 -34.45
N SER A 474 1.51 12.93 -34.39
CA SER A 474 2.16 13.78 -35.39
C SER A 474 2.15 13.15 -36.78
N TYR A 475 2.42 11.84 -36.86
CA TYR A 475 2.35 11.09 -38.11
C TYR A 475 0.93 11.09 -38.69
N LYS A 476 -0.10 10.80 -37.88
CA LYS A 476 -1.51 10.83 -38.30
C LYS A 476 -1.90 12.18 -38.90
N LEU A 477 -1.52 13.29 -38.26
CA LEU A 477 -1.76 14.65 -38.77
C LEU A 477 -1.07 14.89 -40.12
N SER A 478 0.17 14.43 -40.28
CA SER A 478 0.90 14.57 -41.55
C SER A 478 0.32 13.71 -42.69
N SER A 479 -0.27 12.56 -42.37
CA SER A 479 -0.88 11.66 -43.36
C SER A 479 -2.29 12.06 -43.83
N VAL A 480 -3.00 12.89 -43.05
CA VAL A 480 -4.35 13.38 -43.40
C VAL A 480 -4.30 14.66 -44.23
N GLY A 481 -3.12 15.30 -44.33
CA GLY A 481 -2.90 16.54 -45.08
C GLY A 481 -2.56 16.38 -46.56
N TYR A 482 -2.73 15.19 -47.15
CA TYR A 482 -2.47 14.89 -48.57
C TYR A 482 -3.71 14.43 -49.32
#